data_AF-A0A822G7Z7-F1
#
_entry.id   AF-A0A822G7Z7-F1
#
_cell.length_a   1.000
_cell.length_b   1.000
_cell.length_c   1.000
_cell.angle_alpha   90.00
_cell.angle_beta   90.00
_cell.angle_gamma   90.00
#
_symmetry.space_group_name_H-M   'P 1'
#
loop_
_entity.id
_entity.type
_entity.pdbx_description
1 polymer ?
#
loop_
_entity_poly.entity_id
_entity_poly.type
_entity_poly.pdbx_seq_one_letter_code
_entity_poly.pdbx_strand_id
1 'polypeptide(L)'
;LNLAFSQRSDIVSLAANDYFTVSHSIPNTSTAGFYRPLTLSTGGTSTTSRWNITASIDVRVRPDNGLINTPPLANVMSPQGIPLNIPTQIVISTFDIDGDNVRCRWSNSSLEC
;
A
#
# COMPACT_ATOMS: atom_id res chain seq x y z
N LEU A 1 14.07 6.53 17.70
CA LEU A 1 14.12 6.02 16.31
C LEU A 1 14.42 7.17 15.37
N ASN A 2 15.42 7.05 14.49
CA ASN A 2 15.62 7.96 13.37
C ASN A 2 14.81 7.43 12.18
N LEU A 3 13.61 7.97 11.98
CA LEU A 3 12.81 7.68 10.78
C LEU A 3 13.29 8.59 9.64
N ALA A 4 13.82 8.00 8.58
CA ALA A 4 14.15 8.73 7.36
C ALA A 4 12.93 8.72 6.43
N PHE A 5 12.40 9.90 6.11
CA PHE A 5 11.36 10.09 5.10
C PHE A 5 11.97 10.74 3.86
N SER A 6 11.50 10.35 2.68
CA SER A 6 11.85 10.97 1.41
C SER A 6 10.58 11.10 0.58
N GLN A 7 10.36 12.29 0.01
CA GLN A 7 9.23 12.56 -0.86
C GLN A 7 9.76 13.08 -2.21
N ARG A 8 9.15 12.62 -3.29
CA ARG A 8 9.36 13.13 -4.65
C ARG A 8 7.99 13.37 -5.26
N SER A 9 7.84 14.50 -5.95
CA SER A 9 6.72 14.77 -6.84
C SER A 9 7.22 14.70 -8.28
N ASP A 10 6.43 14.15 -9.18
CA ASP A 10 6.74 14.06 -10.60
C ASP A 10 5.46 14.18 -11.43
N ILE A 11 5.58 14.61 -12.68
CA ILE A 11 4.46 14.71 -13.62
C ILE A 11 4.57 13.55 -14.60
N VAL A 12 3.51 12.74 -14.67
CA VAL A 12 3.41 11.63 -15.63
C VAL A 12 2.33 11.98 -16.65
N SER A 13 2.69 11.96 -17.93
CA SER A 13 1.74 12.12 -19.04
C SER A 13 1.26 10.74 -19.50
N LEU A 14 -0.05 10.52 -19.49
CA LEU A 14 -0.68 9.26 -19.87
C LEU A 14 -1.64 9.48 -21.03
N ALA A 15 -1.79 8.48 -21.89
CA ALA A 15 -2.86 8.46 -22.86
C ALA A 15 -4.22 8.25 -22.17
N ALA A 16 -5.31 8.58 -22.85
CA ALA A 16 -6.65 8.27 -22.34
C ALA A 16 -6.80 6.75 -22.16
N ASN A 17 -7.38 6.33 -21.04
CA ASN A 17 -7.57 4.92 -20.68
C ASN A 17 -6.27 4.11 -20.55
N ASP A 18 -5.26 4.73 -19.94
CA ASP A 18 -3.98 4.09 -19.64
C ASP A 18 -3.76 3.93 -18.12
N TYR A 19 -2.77 3.13 -17.73
CA TYR A 19 -2.36 2.93 -16.34
C TYR A 19 -0.85 3.13 -16.23
N PHE A 20 -0.35 3.35 -15.02
CA PHE A 20 1.08 3.48 -14.80
C PHE A 20 1.54 2.75 -13.56
N THR A 21 2.83 2.48 -13.50
CA THR A 21 3.44 1.76 -12.39
C THR A 21 4.61 2.57 -11.86
N VAL A 22 4.59 2.82 -10.55
CA VAL A 22 5.69 3.45 -9.83
C VAL A 22 6.44 2.35 -9.11
N SER A 23 7.71 2.17 -9.47
CA SER A 23 8.58 1.17 -8.84
C SER A 23 9.79 1.86 -8.21
N HIS A 24 9.98 1.64 -6.92
CA HIS A 24 11.22 2.01 -6.25
C HIS A 24 12.32 1.00 -6.60
N SER A 25 13.12 1.32 -7.61
CA SER A 25 14.17 0.44 -8.16
C SER A 25 15.49 1.19 -8.40
N ILE A 26 16.54 0.47 -8.81
CA ILE A 26 17.80 1.08 -9.25
C ILE A 26 17.61 1.62 -10.67
N PRO A 27 17.88 2.91 -10.91
CA PRO A 27 17.85 3.44 -12.26
C PRO A 27 19.05 2.85 -13.02
N ASN A 28 18.76 2.15 -14.12
CA ASN A 28 19.73 1.60 -15.07
C ASN A 28 20.55 0.38 -14.62
N THR A 29 20.13 -0.81 -15.07
CA THR A 29 21.03 -1.73 -15.79
C THR A 29 20.21 -2.46 -16.85
N SER A 30 20.83 -2.76 -18.00
CA SER A 30 20.31 -3.50 -19.16
C SER A 30 19.91 -4.96 -18.89
N THR A 31 19.73 -5.34 -17.62
CA THR A 31 19.37 -6.69 -17.19
C THR A 31 18.09 -6.60 -16.38
N ALA A 32 17.03 -7.26 -16.84
CA ALA A 32 15.72 -7.26 -16.19
C ALA A 32 15.84 -7.71 -14.72
N GLY A 33 15.67 -6.75 -13.81
CA GLY A 33 15.74 -6.99 -12.37
C GLY A 33 15.57 -5.71 -11.59
N PHE A 34 14.32 -5.30 -11.39
CA PHE A 34 13.89 -4.08 -10.70
C PHE A 34 14.20 -4.04 -9.19
N TYR A 35 15.26 -4.69 -8.72
CA TYR A 35 15.50 -4.95 -7.30
C TYR A 35 16.73 -4.20 -6.76
N ARG A 36 16.58 -3.55 -5.60
CA ARG A 36 17.68 -3.00 -4.80
C ARG A 36 18.30 -4.10 -3.93
N PRO A 37 19.61 -4.04 -3.66
CA PRO A 37 20.22 -4.90 -2.65
C PRO A 37 19.71 -4.48 -1.26
N LEU A 38 19.32 -5.47 -0.46
CA LEU A 38 19.17 -5.36 0.98
C LEU A 38 20.23 -6.24 1.60
N THR A 39 21.22 -5.60 2.21
CA THR A 39 22.25 -6.32 2.96
C THR A 39 21.84 -6.34 4.42
N LEU A 40 21.49 -7.51 4.94
CA LEU A 40 21.31 -7.74 6.37
C LEU A 40 22.62 -8.29 6.94
N SER A 41 23.20 -7.62 7.94
CA SER A 41 24.27 -8.20 8.74
C SER A 41 23.70 -8.70 10.06
N THR A 42 23.88 -9.99 10.34
CA THR A 42 23.48 -10.60 11.61
C THR A 42 24.57 -11.56 12.06
N GLY A 43 25.14 -11.31 13.24
CA GLY A 43 26.15 -12.18 13.84
C GLY A 43 27.44 -12.36 13.02
N GLY A 44 27.89 -11.33 12.29
CA GLY A 44 29.11 -11.41 11.46
C GLY A 44 28.93 -12.04 10.08
N THR A 45 27.73 -12.56 9.78
CA THR A 45 27.33 -13.04 8.45
C THR A 45 26.52 -11.97 7.73
N SER A 46 26.91 -11.67 6.49
CA SER A 46 26.20 -10.73 5.61
C SER A 46 25.40 -11.52 4.58
N THR A 47 24.08 -11.32 4.54
CA THR A 47 23.22 -11.86 3.48
C THR A 47 22.73 -10.73 2.60
N THR A 48 22.89 -10.89 1.29
CA THR A 48 22.39 -9.92 0.31
C THR A 48 21.13 -10.47 -0.33
N SER A 49 19.99 -9.85 -0.01
CA SER A 49 18.71 -10.10 -0.68
C SER A 49 18.40 -9.00 -1.70
N ARG A 50 17.44 -9.24 -2.58
CA ARG A 50 16.98 -8.31 -3.62
C ARG A 50 15.54 -7.92 -3.30
N TRP A 51 15.23 -6.63 -3.16
CA TRP A 51 13.90 -6.12 -2.82
C TRP A 51 13.47 -4.98 -3.72
N ASN A 52 12.16 -4.83 -3.91
CA ASN A 52 11.56 -3.66 -4.52
C ASN A 52 10.16 -3.42 -3.97
N ILE A 53 9.71 -2.17 -4.08
CA ILE A 53 8.33 -1.80 -3.79
C ILE A 53 7.76 -1.20 -5.06
N THR A 54 6.66 -1.79 -5.53
CA THR A 54 5.98 -1.38 -6.75
C THR A 54 4.51 -1.12 -6.45
N ALA A 55 4.04 0.04 -6.89
CA ALA A 55 2.63 0.40 -6.88
C ALA A 55 2.14 0.54 -8.32
N SER A 56 1.06 -0.16 -8.66
CA SER A 56 0.37 0.04 -9.92
C SER A 56 -0.82 0.95 -9.67
N ILE A 57 -0.91 2.04 -10.43
CA ILE A 57 -1.99 3.00 -10.37
C ILE A 57 -2.77 2.85 -11.66
N ASP A 58 -3.97 2.31 -11.53
CA ASP A 58 -4.91 2.16 -12.64
C ASP A 58 -5.88 3.34 -12.63
N VAL A 59 -5.79 4.20 -13.65
CA VAL A 59 -6.69 5.34 -13.86
C VAL A 59 -7.65 5.09 -15.02
N ARG A 60 -7.73 3.84 -15.50
CA ARG A 60 -8.63 3.44 -16.57
C ARG A 60 -10.07 3.52 -16.11
N VAL A 61 -10.93 3.77 -17.08
CA VAL A 61 -12.36 3.78 -16.87
C VAL A 61 -12.83 2.34 -16.75
N ARG A 62 -13.65 2.06 -15.73
CA ARG A 62 -14.19 0.71 -15.53
C ARG A 62 -15.18 0.39 -16.68
N PRO A 63 -15.14 -0.82 -17.26
CA PRO A 63 -16.03 -1.18 -18.36
C PRO A 63 -17.51 -1.23 -17.99
N ASP A 64 -17.84 -1.41 -16.72
CA ASP A 64 -19.18 -1.65 -16.19
C ASP A 64 -19.96 -0.36 -15.91
N ASN A 65 -19.32 0.68 -15.37
CA ASN A 65 -20.00 1.92 -15.00
C ASN A 65 -19.50 3.17 -15.74
N GLY A 66 -18.46 3.06 -16.57
CA GLY A 66 -17.94 4.17 -17.36
C GLY A 66 -17.28 5.27 -16.51
N LEU A 67 -16.95 4.97 -15.24
CA LEU A 67 -16.28 5.89 -14.32
C LEU A 67 -14.90 5.34 -13.91
N ILE A 68 -14.05 6.21 -13.38
CA ILE A 68 -12.81 5.79 -12.70
C ILE A 68 -13.18 5.13 -11.38
N ASN A 69 -12.41 4.11 -10.97
CA ASN A 69 -12.62 3.44 -9.70
C ASN A 69 -12.56 4.42 -8.51
N THR A 70 -13.60 4.43 -7.70
CA THR A 70 -13.73 5.24 -6.49
C THR A 70 -13.15 4.45 -5.32
N PRO A 71 -12.42 5.11 -4.39
CA PRO A 71 -11.95 4.42 -3.19
C PRO A 71 -13.12 4.00 -2.29
N PRO A 72 -13.00 2.87 -1.56
CA PRO A 72 -14.00 2.47 -0.58
C PRO A 72 -14.03 3.43 0.60
N LEU A 73 -15.20 3.57 1.20
CA LEU A 73 -15.45 4.36 2.41
C LEU A 73 -15.52 3.44 3.63
N ALA A 74 -14.89 3.86 4.73
CA ALA A 74 -14.99 3.20 6.03
C ALA A 74 -15.44 4.19 7.10
N ASN A 75 -16.50 3.85 7.82
CA ASN A 75 -17.03 4.69 8.91
C ASN A 75 -16.68 4.06 10.26
N VAL A 76 -15.92 4.80 11.06
CA VAL A 76 -15.51 4.42 12.41
C VAL A 76 -15.75 5.59 13.34
N MET A 77 -16.51 5.35 14.41
CA MET A 77 -16.63 6.29 15.51
C MET A 77 -15.36 6.21 16.36
N SER A 78 -14.73 7.36 16.64
CA SER A 78 -13.55 7.47 17.51
C SER A 78 -13.74 8.64 18.48
N PRO A 79 -13.32 8.53 19.76
CA PRO A 79 -12.81 7.33 20.43
C PRO A 79 -13.91 6.33 20.81
N GLN A 80 -13.55 5.05 20.97
CA GLN A 80 -14.47 4.01 21.46
C GLN A 80 -14.09 3.59 22.88
N GLY A 81 -15.05 3.67 23.80
CA GLY A 81 -14.89 3.15 25.15
C GLY A 81 -15.17 1.65 25.18
N ILE A 82 -14.16 0.84 25.51
CA ILE A 82 -14.32 -0.59 25.75
C ILE A 82 -14.29 -0.87 27.26
N PRO A 83 -15.26 -1.62 27.82
CA PRO A 83 -15.21 -1.99 29.23
C PRO A 83 -14.02 -2.90 29.52
N LEU A 84 -13.39 -2.70 30.69
CA LEU A 84 -12.23 -3.49 31.09
C LEU A 84 -12.62 -4.97 31.23
N ASN A 85 -11.81 -5.86 30.63
CA ASN A 85 -11.99 -7.32 30.64
C ASN A 85 -13.29 -7.84 30.01
N ILE A 86 -13.97 -7.04 29.17
CA ILE A 86 -15.14 -7.49 28.40
C ILE A 86 -14.78 -7.54 26.92
N PRO A 87 -14.77 -8.73 26.29
CA PRO A 87 -14.66 -8.85 24.84
C PRO A 87 -15.76 -8.03 24.16
N THR A 88 -15.36 -6.96 23.49
CA THR A 88 -16.28 -6.03 22.82
C THR A 88 -16.04 -6.11 21.33
N GLN A 89 -17.08 -6.44 20.56
CA GLN A 89 -17.00 -6.43 19.12
C GLN A 89 -17.15 -5.00 18.60
N ILE A 90 -16.12 -4.51 17.92
CA ILE A 90 -16.16 -3.22 17.22
C ILE A 90 -16.54 -3.50 15.77
N VAL A 91 -17.72 -3.04 15.35
CA VAL A 91 -18.19 -3.19 13.98
C VAL A 91 -17.79 -1.95 13.18
N ILE A 92 -16.95 -2.14 12.18
CA ILE A 92 -16.52 -1.09 11.25
C ILE A 92 -17.27 -1.27 9.95
N SER A 93 -18.13 -0.31 9.62
CA SER A 93 -18.93 -0.36 8.40
C SER A 93 -18.08 0.10 7.23
N THR A 94 -17.98 -0.75 6.21
CA THR A 94 -17.30 -0.44 4.95
C THR A 94 -18.28 -0.45 3.81
N PHE A 95 -18.12 0.47 2.88
CA PHE A 95 -18.95 0.59 1.69
C PHE A 95 -18.08 0.94 0.51
N ASP A 96 -18.38 0.34 -0.64
CA ASP A 96 -17.80 0.74 -1.91
C ASP A 96 -18.93 1.06 -2.89
N ILE A 97 -18.87 2.26 -3.48
CA ILE A 97 -19.90 2.72 -4.42
C ILE A 97 -19.82 2.00 -5.76
N ASP A 98 -18.63 1.48 -6.09
CA ASP A 98 -18.33 0.74 -7.31
C ASP A 98 -18.78 -0.74 -7.25
N GLY A 99 -19.17 -1.21 -6.06
CA GLY A 99 -19.64 -2.58 -5.84
C GLY A 99 -18.52 -3.61 -5.74
N ASP A 100 -17.27 -3.17 -5.59
CA ASP A 100 -16.12 -4.05 -5.45
C ASP A 100 -16.07 -4.71 -4.06
N ASN A 101 -15.32 -5.81 -3.98
CA ASN A 101 -15.10 -6.49 -2.70
C ASN A 101 -14.09 -5.72 -1.84
N VAL A 102 -14.57 -5.11 -0.76
CA VAL A 102 -13.72 -4.41 0.20
C VAL A 102 -12.90 -5.41 1.03
N ARG A 103 -11.58 -5.24 1.06
CA ARG A 103 -10.65 -6.03 1.89
C ARG A 103 -10.03 -5.18 3.00
N CYS A 104 -10.41 -5.45 4.24
CA CYS A 104 -9.84 -4.79 5.41
C CYS A 104 -8.51 -5.43 5.81
N ARG A 105 -7.49 -4.62 6.11
CA ARG A 105 -6.22 -5.05 6.70
C ARG A 105 -6.05 -4.34 8.04
N TRP A 106 -5.98 -5.12 9.12
CA TRP A 106 -5.76 -4.61 10.46
C TRP A 106 -4.28 -4.68 10.80
N SER A 107 -3.72 -3.61 11.39
CA SER A 107 -2.43 -3.72 12.06
C SER A 107 -2.61 -4.53 13.33
N ASN A 108 -1.74 -5.50 13.55
CA ASN A 108 -1.64 -6.17 14.84
C ASN A 108 -0.64 -5.37 15.68
N SER A 109 -1.09 -4.83 16.82
CA SER A 109 -0.24 -4.05 17.73
C SER A 109 0.84 -4.88 18.44
N SER A 110 0.88 -6.20 18.24
CA SER A 110 1.91 -7.05 18.85
C SER A 110 3.32 -6.81 18.32
N LEU A 111 3.48 -6.07 17.22
CA LEU A 111 4.76 -5.60 16.68
C LEU A 111 4.54 -4.20 16.07
N GLU A 112 4.58 -3.18 16.92
CA GLU A 112 4.90 -1.82 16.43
C GLU A 112 6.25 -1.88 15.70
N CYS A 113 6.29 -1.39 14.46
CA CYS A 113 7.51 -1.16 13.69
C CYS A 113 8.16 0.18 14.06
#